data_AF-A0A7J6R2Y2-F1
#
_entry.id   AF-A0A7J6R2Y2-F1
#
_cell.length_a   1.000
_cell.length_b   1.000
_cell.length_c   1.000
_cell.angle_alpha   90.00
_cell.angle_beta   90.00
_cell.angle_gamma   90.00
#
_symmetry.space_group_name_H-M   'P 1'
#
loop_
_entity.id
_entity.type
_entity.pdbx_description
1 polymer ?
#
loop_
_entity_poly.entity_id
_entity_poly.type
_entity_poly.pdbx_seq_one_letter_code
_entity_poly.pdbx_strand_id
1 'polypeptide(L)'
;FYFLFTRSFWREMAGKDDDESQSRGLTTDTVPSEVSSVTIDEGIEKPKGELQGKLERDGQVVRIRDLKVEFGNFRAVDGLDLTMYRDELFVLLGHNGAGKSTTINVLSGMLRPKSGAVSIFNKEVPAEMPAIRRSMGICPQNNVLWDDLTVSEHFELFANIRGLPTDKYAMEFATEIELGHKFGARVKTLSGGMKRKL
;
A
#
# COMPACT_ATOMS: atom_id res chain seq x y z
N PHE A 1 4.42 2.40 17.97
CA PHE A 1 5.21 1.17 17.78
C PHE A 1 5.28 0.89 16.28
N TYR A 2 6.45 0.99 15.67
CA TYR A 2 6.62 0.82 14.22
C TYR A 2 6.97 -0.64 13.93
N PHE A 3 6.18 -1.30 13.09
CA PHE A 3 6.22 -2.76 12.95
C PHE A 3 7.51 -3.31 12.34
N LEU A 4 8.27 -2.47 11.64
CA LEU A 4 9.59 -2.83 11.10
C LEU A 4 10.60 -3.21 12.20
N PHE A 5 10.30 -2.92 13.47
CA PHE A 5 11.16 -3.27 14.60
C PHE A 5 10.63 -4.44 15.44
N THR A 6 9.55 -5.13 15.03
CA THR A 6 9.07 -6.30 15.78
C THR A 6 9.78 -7.57 15.31
N ARG A 7 10.16 -8.44 16.26
CA ARG A 7 10.82 -9.72 15.97
C ARG A 7 9.99 -10.62 15.04
N SER A 8 8.66 -10.54 15.11
CA SER A 8 7.73 -11.29 14.26
C SER A 8 7.88 -10.93 12.77
N PHE A 9 8.10 -9.66 12.45
CA PHE A 9 8.24 -9.18 11.08
C PHE A 9 9.45 -9.82 10.39
N TRP A 10 10.60 -9.87 11.07
CA TRP A 10 11.84 -10.38 10.52
C TRP A 10 11.92 -11.91 10.43
N ARG A 11 11.26 -12.65 11.34
CA ARG A 11 11.26 -14.12 11.29
C ARG A 11 10.57 -14.69 10.06
N GLU A 12 9.61 -13.97 9.49
CA GLU A 12 8.92 -14.39 8.27
C GLU A 12 9.65 -13.96 7.00
N MET A 13 10.37 -12.84 7.03
CA MET A 13 11.17 -12.33 5.91
C MET A 13 12.41 -13.19 5.65
N ALA A 14 12.97 -13.80 6.70
CA ALA A 14 14.19 -14.60 6.60
C ALA A 14 13.98 -16.04 6.08
N GLY A 15 12.74 -16.44 5.78
CA GLY A 15 12.41 -17.74 5.18
C GLY A 15 12.61 -18.95 6.10
N LYS A 16 11.64 -19.87 6.09
CA LYS A 16 11.89 -21.31 6.27
C LYS A 16 11.93 -21.88 4.87
N ASP A 17 13.00 -22.60 4.54
CA ASP A 17 13.08 -23.45 3.35
C ASP A 17 12.03 -24.55 3.47
N ASP A 18 11.19 -24.72 2.44
CA ASP A 18 10.65 -26.03 2.04
C ASP A 18 10.13 -25.93 0.59
N ASP A 19 10.60 -26.89 -0.22
CA ASP A 19 10.50 -27.05 -1.67
C ASP A 19 9.07 -27.17 -2.22
N GLU A 20 8.86 -26.63 -3.43
CA GLU A 20 7.68 -26.84 -4.28
C GLU A 20 8.10 -27.50 -5.61
N SER A 21 7.47 -28.63 -5.98
CA SER A 21 7.71 -29.31 -7.27
C SER A 21 6.47 -29.32 -8.18
N GLN A 22 6.61 -28.52 -9.26
CA GLN A 22 6.07 -28.48 -10.64
C GLN A 22 4.95 -29.42 -11.16
N SER A 23 4.13 -28.86 -12.08
CA SER A 23 3.92 -29.29 -13.50
C SER A 23 2.62 -28.64 -14.08
N ARG A 24 2.31 -28.48 -15.38
CA ARG A 24 2.98 -28.18 -16.68
C ARG A 24 1.86 -28.04 -17.77
N GLY A 25 2.06 -27.17 -18.77
CA GLY A 25 1.55 -27.26 -20.17
C GLY A 25 0.22 -26.58 -20.55
N LEU A 26 -0.11 -26.15 -21.79
CA LEU A 26 0.59 -25.77 -23.06
C LEU A 26 -0.52 -25.39 -24.11
N THR A 27 -0.36 -24.27 -24.86
CA THR A 27 -0.86 -23.91 -26.25
C THR A 27 -2.38 -23.88 -26.54
N THR A 28 -2.96 -23.07 -27.46
CA THR A 28 -2.63 -22.78 -28.89
C THR A 28 -3.21 -21.44 -29.42
N ASP A 29 -2.67 -21.00 -30.57
CA ASP A 29 -2.85 -19.78 -31.38
C ASP A 29 -4.25 -19.46 -31.98
N THR A 30 -4.51 -18.20 -32.39
CA THR A 30 -4.56 -17.70 -33.81
C THR A 30 -5.15 -16.27 -33.90
N VAL A 31 -4.63 -15.43 -34.81
CA VAL A 31 -4.96 -14.01 -35.16
C VAL A 31 -4.92 -13.89 -36.72
N PRO A 32 -5.32 -12.83 -37.47
CA PRO A 32 -6.33 -11.74 -37.40
C PRO A 32 -7.22 -11.62 -38.69
N SER A 33 -8.15 -10.64 -38.78
CA SER A 33 -8.21 -9.66 -39.91
C SER A 33 -9.32 -8.56 -39.81
N GLU A 34 -8.85 -7.31 -39.72
CA GLU A 34 -9.26 -6.02 -40.36
C GLU A 34 -10.68 -5.34 -40.31
N VAL A 35 -10.65 -4.16 -39.65
CA VAL A 35 -11.07 -2.76 -39.99
C VAL A 35 -12.46 -2.39 -40.57
N SER A 36 -13.21 -1.61 -39.77
CA SER A 36 -13.88 -0.30 -40.03
C SER A 36 -15.15 -0.24 -39.16
N SER A 37 -15.56 0.85 -38.52
CA SER A 37 -15.50 2.28 -38.81
C SER A 37 -15.53 3.09 -37.51
N VAL A 38 -14.97 4.31 -37.55
CA VAL A 38 -15.00 5.26 -36.43
C VAL A 38 -16.40 5.88 -36.36
N THR A 39 -17.13 5.63 -35.28
CA THR A 39 -18.24 6.47 -34.85
C THR A 39 -17.89 7.06 -33.49
N ILE A 40 -17.74 8.39 -33.49
CA ILE A 40 -17.63 9.22 -32.30
C ILE A 40 -18.94 9.05 -31.52
N ASP A 41 -18.90 8.45 -30.33
CA ASP A 41 -20.03 8.48 -29.39
C ASP A 41 -19.56 8.83 -27.98
N GLU A 42 -20.31 9.72 -27.36
CA GLU A 42 -19.93 10.58 -26.26
C GLU A 42 -19.83 9.83 -24.92
N GLY A 43 -18.63 9.75 -24.35
CA GLY A 43 -18.34 10.14 -22.96
C GLY A 43 -19.15 9.58 -21.78
N ILE A 44 -19.97 8.53 -21.94
CA ILE A 44 -20.76 7.94 -20.86
C ILE A 44 -20.39 6.46 -20.70
N GLU A 45 -19.48 6.20 -19.76
CA GLU A 45 -19.16 4.85 -19.30
C GLU A 45 -20.36 4.26 -18.52
N LYS A 46 -20.97 3.19 -19.04
CA LYS A 46 -21.98 2.37 -18.35
C LYS A 46 -21.34 1.07 -17.82
N PRO A 47 -21.90 0.42 -16.79
CA PRO A 47 -22.05 0.81 -15.39
C PRO A 47 -20.92 0.22 -14.53
N LYS A 48 -20.43 1.00 -13.54
CA LYS A 48 -19.46 0.56 -12.52
C LYS A 48 -19.83 -0.76 -11.82
N GLY A 49 -21.11 -1.15 -11.79
CA GLY A 49 -21.61 -2.28 -11.00
C GLY A 49 -21.11 -3.68 -11.41
N GLU A 50 -20.95 -3.98 -12.70
CA GLU A 50 -20.44 -5.31 -13.11
C GLU A 50 -18.94 -5.45 -12.83
N LEU A 51 -18.17 -4.40 -13.13
CA LEU A 51 -16.74 -4.33 -12.85
C LEU A 51 -16.49 -4.37 -11.33
N GLN A 52 -17.20 -3.54 -10.56
CA GLN A 52 -17.13 -3.55 -9.10
C GLN A 52 -17.53 -4.92 -8.55
N GLY A 53 -18.66 -5.48 -9.00
CA GLY A 53 -19.08 -6.81 -8.58
C GLY A 53 -18.05 -7.90 -8.90
N LYS A 54 -17.33 -7.79 -10.03
CA LYS A 54 -16.21 -8.66 -10.36
C LYS A 54 -15.03 -8.45 -9.41
N LEU A 55 -14.59 -7.21 -9.19
CA LEU A 55 -13.50 -6.88 -8.26
C LEU A 55 -13.81 -7.34 -6.83
N GLU A 56 -15.06 -7.24 -6.38
CA GLU A 56 -15.48 -7.75 -5.07
C GLU A 56 -15.41 -9.27 -4.99
N ARG A 57 -15.85 -9.99 -6.04
CA ARG A 57 -15.76 -11.46 -6.12
C ARG A 57 -14.32 -11.94 -6.19
N ASP A 58 -13.50 -11.23 -6.95
CA ASP A 58 -12.07 -11.53 -7.13
C ASP A 58 -11.23 -11.08 -5.92
N GLY A 59 -11.85 -10.44 -4.92
CA GLY A 59 -11.17 -9.98 -3.72
C GLY A 59 -10.23 -8.82 -3.94
N GLN A 60 -10.40 -8.06 -5.02
CA GLN A 60 -9.56 -6.95 -5.41
C GLN A 60 -10.02 -5.62 -4.78
N VAL A 61 -10.39 -5.67 -3.50
CA VAL A 61 -10.92 -4.51 -2.76
C VAL A 61 -10.28 -4.38 -1.39
N VAL A 62 -10.28 -3.14 -0.89
CA VAL A 62 -10.10 -2.85 0.53
C VAL A 62 -11.46 -2.53 1.12
N ARG A 63 -11.88 -3.30 2.12
CA ARG A 63 -13.23 -3.22 2.69
C ARG A 63 -13.17 -3.00 4.19
N ILE A 64 -13.99 -2.06 4.66
CA ILE A 64 -14.22 -1.70 6.05
C ILE A 64 -15.72 -1.86 6.28
N ARG A 65 -16.11 -2.60 7.33
CA ARG A 65 -17.51 -2.81 7.73
C ARG A 65 -17.69 -2.51 9.21
N ASP A 66 -18.66 -1.64 9.53
CA ASP A 66 -19.01 -1.20 10.89
C ASP A 66 -17.77 -0.94 11.77
N LEU A 67 -16.77 -0.25 11.23
CA LEU A 67 -15.51 -0.01 11.96
C LEU A 67 -15.76 0.91 13.15
N LYS A 68 -15.37 0.45 14.34
CA LYS A 68 -15.41 1.23 15.58
C LYS A 68 -14.05 1.26 16.24
N VAL A 69 -13.62 2.45 16.63
CA VAL A 69 -12.34 2.70 17.30
C VAL A 69 -12.54 3.66 18.45
N GLU A 70 -12.13 3.24 19.63
CA GLU A 70 -12.34 3.98 20.88
C GLU A 70 -11.00 4.16 21.63
N PHE A 71 -10.84 5.32 22.25
CA PHE A 71 -9.74 5.65 23.15
C PHE A 71 -10.33 6.05 24.51
N GLY A 72 -10.37 5.11 25.45
CA GLY A 72 -11.10 5.30 26.70
C GLY A 72 -12.59 5.57 26.41
N ASN A 73 -13.08 6.73 26.82
CA ASN A 73 -14.48 7.14 26.61
C ASN A 73 -14.70 7.90 25.29
N PHE A 74 -13.65 8.13 24.50
CA PHE A 74 -13.75 8.87 23.25
C PHE A 74 -13.86 7.93 22.04
N ARG A 75 -14.94 8.05 21.27
CA ARG A 75 -15.12 7.32 20.01
C ARG A 75 -14.49 8.11 18.86
N ALA A 76 -13.38 7.62 18.35
CA ALA A 76 -12.66 8.26 17.24
C ALA A 76 -13.23 7.86 15.87
N VAL A 77 -13.80 6.67 15.76
CA VAL A 77 -14.55 6.18 14.59
C VAL A 77 -15.74 5.37 15.14
N ASP A 78 -16.95 5.63 14.65
CA ASP A 78 -18.18 4.97 15.14
C ASP A 78 -19.07 4.53 13.97
N GLY A 79 -18.84 3.30 13.47
CA GLY A 79 -19.66 2.69 12.43
C GLY A 79 -19.29 3.13 11.01
N LEU A 80 -18.01 3.06 10.65
CA LEU A 80 -17.56 3.37 9.29
C LEU A 80 -17.68 2.14 8.38
N ASP A 81 -18.43 2.29 7.28
CA ASP A 81 -18.47 1.36 6.14
C ASP A 81 -17.80 2.02 4.93
N LEU A 82 -16.84 1.32 4.33
CA LEU A 82 -16.09 1.82 3.17
C LEU A 82 -15.61 0.66 2.31
N THR A 83 -15.75 0.79 0.99
CA THR A 83 -15.14 -0.12 0.01
C THR A 83 -14.34 0.70 -0.99
N MET A 84 -13.05 0.40 -1.12
CA MET A 84 -12.14 0.99 -2.10
C MET A 84 -11.75 -0.09 -3.11
N TYR A 85 -11.78 0.24 -4.39
CA TYR A 85 -11.53 -0.71 -5.46
C TYR A 85 -10.08 -0.65 -5.95
N ARG A 86 -9.60 -1.76 -6.51
CA ARG A 86 -8.31 -1.78 -7.19
C ARG A 86 -8.27 -0.72 -8.30
N ASP A 87 -7.09 -0.09 -8.44
CA ASP A 87 -6.80 0.96 -9.42
C ASP A 87 -7.65 2.24 -9.25
N GLU A 88 -8.28 2.43 -8.10
CA GLU A 88 -9.01 3.64 -7.73
C GLU A 88 -8.14 4.59 -6.89
N LEU A 89 -8.20 5.88 -7.20
CA LEU A 89 -7.67 6.92 -6.32
C LEU A 89 -8.76 7.34 -5.34
N PHE A 90 -8.59 6.98 -4.07
CA PHE A 90 -9.52 7.31 -2.99
C PHE A 90 -8.97 8.42 -2.09
N VAL A 91 -9.81 9.41 -1.76
CA VAL A 91 -9.44 10.51 -0.87
C VAL A 91 -10.40 10.57 0.32
N LEU A 92 -9.85 10.43 1.53
CA LEU A 92 -10.62 10.56 2.78
C LEU A 92 -10.55 12.01 3.30
N LEU A 93 -11.66 12.74 3.19
CA LEU A 93 -11.77 14.15 3.59
C LEU A 93 -12.58 14.34 4.88
N GLY A 94 -12.26 15.37 5.65
CA GLY A 94 -12.93 15.72 6.91
C GLY A 94 -12.09 16.64 7.79
N HIS A 95 -12.70 17.28 8.78
CA HIS A 95 -12.00 18.18 9.71
C HIS A 95 -11.01 17.44 10.62
N ASN A 96 -10.16 18.18 11.35
CA ASN A 96 -9.26 17.59 12.35
C ASN A 96 -10.08 16.90 13.45
N GLY A 97 -9.70 15.68 13.82
CA GLY A 97 -10.44 14.87 14.77
C GLY A 97 -11.58 14.02 14.18
N ALA A 98 -11.90 14.15 12.89
CA ALA A 98 -12.96 13.35 12.23
C ALA A 98 -12.62 11.85 12.05
N GLY A 99 -11.52 11.34 12.63
CA GLY A 99 -11.16 9.92 12.56
C GLY A 99 -10.29 9.50 11.37
N LYS A 100 -9.91 10.40 10.45
CA LYS A 100 -9.12 10.06 9.23
C LYS A 100 -7.83 9.29 9.52
N SER A 101 -6.95 9.88 10.35
CA SER A 101 -5.69 9.24 10.73
C SER A 101 -5.93 7.96 11.54
N THR A 102 -7.01 7.91 12.31
CA THR A 102 -7.43 6.71 13.05
C THR A 102 -7.78 5.57 12.10
N THR A 103 -8.57 5.83 11.05
CA THR A 103 -8.91 4.86 10.01
C THR A 103 -7.67 4.37 9.26
N ILE A 104 -6.76 5.29 8.86
CA ILE A 104 -5.50 4.93 8.20
C ILE A 104 -4.61 4.07 9.13
N ASN A 105 -4.59 4.37 10.42
CA ASN A 105 -3.85 3.58 11.41
C ASN A 105 -4.42 2.17 11.59
N VAL A 106 -5.73 1.98 11.43
CA VAL A 106 -6.34 0.64 11.39
C VAL A 106 -5.95 -0.11 10.13
N LEU A 107 -6.06 0.53 8.95
CA LEU A 107 -5.69 -0.09 7.66
C LEU A 107 -4.22 -0.51 7.61
N SER A 108 -3.33 0.28 8.21
CA SER A 108 -1.90 -0.03 8.33
C SER A 108 -1.55 -1.04 9.43
N GLY A 109 -2.54 -1.45 10.23
CA GLY A 109 -2.38 -2.31 11.40
C GLY A 109 -1.52 -1.70 12.50
N MET A 110 -1.38 -0.38 12.55
CA MET A 110 -0.79 0.34 13.69
C MET A 110 -1.75 0.41 14.87
N LEU A 111 -3.06 0.36 14.59
CA LEU A 111 -4.12 0.39 15.58
C LEU A 111 -5.04 -0.81 15.37
N ARG A 112 -5.40 -1.51 16.45
CA ARG A 112 -6.41 -2.57 16.42
C ARG A 112 -7.79 -1.93 16.61
N PRO A 113 -8.79 -2.26 15.76
CA PRO A 113 -10.15 -1.77 15.96
C PRO A 113 -10.79 -2.39 17.20
N LYS A 114 -11.78 -1.71 17.78
CA LYS A 114 -12.57 -2.24 18.90
C LYS A 114 -13.58 -3.28 18.41
N SER A 115 -14.24 -2.97 17.29
CA SER A 115 -15.15 -3.86 16.58
C SER A 115 -15.21 -3.47 15.10
N GLY A 116 -15.97 -4.25 14.32
CA GLY A 116 -16.01 -4.15 12.87
C GLY A 116 -15.04 -5.10 12.20
N ALA A 117 -15.14 -5.19 10.88
CA ALA A 117 -14.30 -6.06 10.06
C ALA A 117 -13.57 -5.25 9.00
N VAL A 118 -12.27 -5.50 8.85
CA VAL A 118 -11.43 -4.85 7.84
C VAL A 118 -10.70 -5.92 7.06
N SER A 119 -10.78 -5.85 5.72
CA SER A 119 -10.03 -6.72 4.83
C SER A 119 -9.35 -5.93 3.72
N ILE A 120 -8.18 -6.39 3.29
CA ILE A 120 -7.34 -5.75 2.28
C ILE A 120 -6.92 -6.84 1.30
N PHE A 121 -7.46 -6.81 0.09
CA PHE A 121 -7.19 -7.80 -0.95
C PHE A 121 -7.38 -9.26 -0.45
N ASN A 122 -8.57 -9.55 0.09
CA ASN A 122 -8.95 -10.82 0.73
C ASN A 122 -8.16 -11.23 1.99
N LYS A 123 -7.32 -10.35 2.56
CA LYS A 123 -6.61 -10.61 3.80
C LYS A 123 -7.24 -9.85 4.96
N GLU A 124 -7.44 -10.50 6.10
CA GLU A 124 -8.09 -9.93 7.27
C GLU A 124 -7.13 -9.10 8.13
N VAL A 125 -7.59 -7.94 8.60
CA VAL A 125 -6.89 -7.10 9.58
C VAL A 125 -7.49 -7.33 10.97
N PRO A 126 -6.69 -7.61 12.01
CA PRO A 126 -5.22 -7.59 12.04
C PRO A 126 -4.55 -8.97 11.84
N ALA A 127 -5.30 -10.03 11.53
CA ALA A 127 -4.79 -11.41 11.53
C ALA A 127 -3.66 -11.64 10.50
N GLU A 128 -3.79 -11.07 9.30
CA GLU A 128 -2.90 -11.30 8.15
C GLU A 128 -2.02 -10.08 7.83
N MET A 129 -1.80 -9.20 8.82
CA MET A 129 -0.98 -7.99 8.67
C MET A 129 0.41 -8.22 8.07
N PRO A 130 1.15 -9.31 8.38
CA PRO A 130 2.44 -9.54 7.74
C PRO A 130 2.34 -9.67 6.21
N ALA A 131 1.36 -10.44 5.71
CA ALA A 131 1.13 -10.60 4.27
C ALA A 131 0.58 -9.34 3.61
N ILE A 132 -0.21 -8.53 4.33
CA ILE A 132 -0.70 -7.23 3.87
C ILE A 132 0.45 -6.23 3.71
N ARG A 133 1.36 -6.17 4.69
CA ARG A 133 2.46 -5.20 4.72
C ARG A 133 3.49 -5.41 3.60
N ARG A 134 3.66 -6.64 3.12
CA ARG A 134 4.54 -6.92 1.97
C ARG A 134 4.04 -6.24 0.69
N SER A 135 2.72 -6.17 0.50
CA SER A 135 2.08 -5.59 -0.69
C SER A 135 1.55 -4.16 -0.49
N MET A 136 1.82 -3.52 0.66
CA MET A 136 1.34 -2.18 0.98
C MET A 136 2.51 -1.23 1.31
N GLY A 137 2.39 0.02 0.85
CA GLY A 137 3.24 1.14 1.26
C GLY A 137 2.44 2.17 2.06
N ILE A 138 3.07 2.82 3.04
CA ILE A 138 2.45 3.87 3.85
C ILE A 138 3.43 5.03 3.96
N CYS A 139 2.97 6.25 3.66
CA CYS A 139 3.68 7.49 3.95
C CYS A 139 3.05 8.14 5.20
N PRO A 140 3.66 8.03 6.40
CA PRO A 140 3.11 8.58 7.62
C PRO A 140 3.12 10.12 7.64
N GLN A 141 2.37 10.71 8.56
CA GLN A 141 2.33 12.17 8.72
C GLN A 141 3.70 12.74 9.09
N ASN A 142 4.47 12.04 9.93
CA ASN A 142 5.84 12.38 10.29
C ASN A 142 6.84 11.58 9.44
N ASN A 143 7.91 12.21 8.99
CA ASN A 143 8.92 11.53 8.18
C ASN A 143 9.75 10.58 9.07
N VAL A 144 9.96 9.35 8.62
CA VAL A 144 10.78 8.33 9.31
C VAL A 144 12.16 8.32 8.65
N LEU A 145 13.00 9.28 9.04
CA LEU A 145 14.32 9.47 8.43
C LEU A 145 15.44 9.40 9.47
N TRP A 146 16.61 8.96 9.01
CA TRP A 146 17.84 8.97 9.79
C TRP A 146 18.76 10.06 9.26
N ASP A 147 18.99 11.08 10.09
CA ASP A 147 19.66 12.32 9.70
C ASP A 147 21.13 12.13 9.25
N ASP A 148 21.80 11.08 9.74
CA ASP A 148 23.19 10.79 9.42
C ASP A 148 23.39 9.91 8.18
N LEU A 149 22.34 9.24 7.70
CA LEU A 149 22.38 8.48 6.46
C LEU A 149 22.34 9.40 5.24
N THR A 150 22.92 8.96 4.13
CA THR A 150 22.72 9.58 2.82
C THR A 150 21.35 9.19 2.23
N VAL A 151 20.94 9.88 1.17
CA VAL A 151 19.74 9.49 0.40
C VAL A 151 19.88 8.06 -0.13
N SER A 152 21.05 7.69 -0.66
CA SER A 152 21.31 6.33 -1.14
C SER A 152 21.21 5.28 -0.03
N GLU A 153 21.87 5.51 1.11
CA GLU A 153 21.84 4.62 2.27
C GLU A 153 20.42 4.46 2.84
N HIS A 154 19.60 5.50 2.73
CA HIS A 154 18.21 5.46 3.16
C HIS A 154 17.35 4.57 2.24
N PHE A 155 17.51 4.68 0.92
CA PHE A 155 16.89 3.76 -0.03
C PHE A 155 17.36 2.31 0.17
N GLU A 156 18.66 2.10 0.36
CA GLU A 156 19.23 0.78 0.64
C GLU A 156 18.66 0.18 1.94
N LEU A 157 18.53 0.99 2.99
CA LEU A 157 17.94 0.56 4.25
C LEU A 157 16.50 0.07 4.05
N PHE A 158 15.66 0.84 3.37
CA PHE A 158 14.27 0.43 3.12
C PHE A 158 14.17 -0.75 2.14
N ALA A 159 15.02 -0.82 1.12
CA ALA A 159 15.09 -1.96 0.22
C ALA A 159 15.42 -3.25 0.99
N ASN A 160 16.44 -3.22 1.86
CA ASN A 160 16.80 -4.34 2.72
C ASN A 160 15.67 -4.73 3.67
N ILE A 161 14.99 -3.76 4.29
CA ILE A 161 13.84 -4.02 5.16
C ILE A 161 12.67 -4.66 4.39
N ARG A 162 12.56 -4.41 3.09
CA ARG A 162 11.53 -4.99 2.21
C ARG A 162 12.00 -6.25 1.47
N GLY A 163 13.25 -6.67 1.67
CA GLY A 163 13.82 -7.83 0.97
C GLY A 163 14.01 -7.60 -0.53
N LEU A 164 14.18 -6.34 -0.94
CA LEU A 164 14.40 -5.94 -2.32
C LEU A 164 15.91 -5.79 -2.62
N PRO A 165 16.34 -5.99 -3.87
CA PRO A 165 17.72 -5.72 -4.27
C PRO A 165 18.07 -4.24 -4.04
N THR A 166 19.12 -3.96 -3.27
CA THR A 166 19.49 -2.61 -2.78
C THR A 166 19.91 -1.62 -3.86
N ASP A 167 20.51 -2.10 -4.94
CA ASP A 167 21.32 -1.22 -5.80
C ASP A 167 20.62 -0.88 -7.12
N LYS A 168 19.61 -1.67 -7.51
CA LYS A 168 19.10 -1.63 -8.88
C LYS A 168 18.22 -0.42 -9.18
N TYR A 169 17.48 0.07 -8.18
CA TYR A 169 16.42 1.06 -8.39
C TYR A 169 16.56 2.33 -7.56
N ALA A 170 17.53 2.40 -6.64
CA ALA A 170 17.66 3.53 -5.71
C ALA A 170 17.86 4.87 -6.44
N MET A 171 18.73 4.92 -7.45
CA MET A 171 18.97 6.13 -8.24
C MET A 171 17.78 6.50 -9.13
N GLU A 172 17.08 5.51 -9.67
CA GLU A 172 15.87 5.70 -10.48
C GLU A 172 14.76 6.34 -9.64
N PHE A 173 14.41 5.73 -8.50
CA PHE A 173 13.42 6.29 -7.58
C PHE A 173 13.82 7.66 -7.06
N ALA A 174 15.10 7.84 -6.68
CA ALA A 174 15.59 9.15 -6.28
C ALA A 174 15.40 10.20 -7.38
N THR A 175 15.55 9.82 -8.64
CA THR A 175 15.35 10.73 -9.78
C THR A 175 13.87 11.05 -9.98
N GLU A 176 12.98 10.06 -9.88
CA GLU A 176 11.51 10.26 -9.98
C GLU A 176 10.97 11.22 -8.92
N ILE A 177 11.53 11.20 -7.71
CA ILE A 177 11.16 12.13 -6.63
C ILE A 177 12.02 13.41 -6.61
N GLU A 178 12.77 13.70 -7.68
CA GLU A 178 13.61 14.89 -7.85
C GLU A 178 14.73 15.03 -6.79
N LEU A 179 15.23 13.91 -6.25
CA LEU A 179 16.36 13.83 -5.31
C LEU A 179 17.64 13.22 -5.91
N GLY A 180 17.66 12.84 -7.19
CA GLY A 180 18.85 12.26 -7.83
C GLY A 180 20.12 13.12 -7.69
N HIS A 181 20.00 14.45 -7.77
CA HIS A 181 21.11 15.39 -7.57
C HIS A 181 21.63 15.48 -6.11
N LYS A 182 20.92 14.88 -5.17
CA LYS A 182 21.27 14.79 -3.73
C LYS A 182 21.50 13.34 -3.29
N PHE A 183 21.70 12.41 -4.22
CA PHE A 183 21.80 10.98 -3.91
C PHE A 183 22.87 10.64 -2.85
N GLY A 184 24.03 11.32 -2.88
CA GLY A 184 25.09 11.17 -1.87
C GLY A 184 25.01 12.14 -0.68
N ALA A 185 23.99 13.00 -0.61
CA ALA A 185 23.87 13.98 0.47
C ALA A 185 23.25 13.35 1.73
N ARG A 186 23.74 13.75 2.91
CA ARG A 186 23.14 13.35 4.18
C ARG A 186 21.76 13.94 4.36
N VAL A 187 20.83 13.14 4.90
CA VAL A 187 19.43 13.50 5.13
C VAL A 187 19.30 14.80 5.93
N LYS A 188 20.14 15.03 6.95
CA LYS A 188 20.09 16.27 7.75
C LYS A 188 20.29 17.57 6.95
N THR A 189 20.93 17.47 5.79
CA THR A 189 21.18 18.62 4.89
C THR A 189 20.02 18.91 3.94
N LEU A 190 19.01 18.04 3.90
CA LEU A 190 17.82 18.20 3.07
C LEU A 190 16.85 19.22 3.66
N SER A 191 16.18 19.97 2.79
CA SER A 191 15.07 20.84 3.20
C SER A 191 13.88 20.01 3.70
N GLY A 192 12.95 20.62 4.45
CA GLY A 192 11.75 19.91 4.92
C GLY A 192 10.92 19.30 3.79
N GLY A 193 10.84 19.98 2.64
CA GLY A 193 10.17 19.47 1.45
C GLY A 193 10.91 18.27 0.84
N MET A 194 12.24 18.33 0.74
CA MET A 194 13.06 17.20 0.27
C MET A 194 12.94 15.99 1.21
N LYS A 195 12.94 16.22 2.53
CA LYS A 195 12.68 15.19 3.54
C LYS A 195 11.28 14.57 3.43
N ARG A 196 10.29 15.27 2.87
CA ARG A 196 8.94 14.71 2.66
C ARG A 196 8.88 13.82 1.40
N LYS A 197 9.73 14.09 0.42
CA LYS A 197 9.82 13.31 -0.82
C LYS A 197 10.55 11.99 -0.60
N LEU A 198 11.64 12.02 0.18
CA LEU A 198 12.39 10.84 0.64
C LEU A 198 11.56 10.00 1.63
#